data_AF-A0A554IPP1-F1
#
_entry.id   AF-A0A554IPP1-F1
#
_cell.length_a   1.000
_cell.length_b   1.000
_cell.length_c   1.000
_cell.angle_alpha   90.00
_cell.angle_beta   90.00
_cell.angle_gamma   90.00
#
_symmetry.space_group_name_H-M   'P 1'
#
loop_
_entity.id
_entity.type
_entity.pdbx_description
1 polymer ?
#
loop_
_entity_poly.entity_id
_entity_poly.type
_entity_poly.pdbx_seq_one_letter_code
_entity_poly.pdbx_strand_id
1 'polypeptide(L)'
;MTYRNLEPISRQLTIVVGLTVVGFMAFGLSLSFYRNILFEQTLEGLAVQNRALRSQISLSQNDIEYFRSAQFKDKYAKESLGRVNPGEKAIIITKNERPLIPTDSDLLTERERMEQVYLQYLQQLPVLEHWRLYLLHRERIEELKRGL
;
A
#
# COMPACT_ATOMS: atom_id res chain seq x y z
N MET A 1 3.07 70.38 39.66
CA MET A 1 3.46 69.00 40.03
C MET A 1 2.66 68.06 39.14
N THR A 2 3.32 67.34 38.25
CA THR A 2 2.66 66.55 37.20
C THR A 2 2.97 65.08 37.44
N TYR A 3 2.12 64.42 38.22
CA TYR A 3 2.13 62.97 38.31
C TYR A 3 1.59 62.41 36.99
N ARG A 4 2.51 61.98 36.11
CA ARG A 4 2.17 61.29 34.86
C ARG A 4 1.80 59.84 35.20
N ASN A 5 0.52 59.52 35.00
CA ASN A 5 -0.05 58.17 34.95
C ASN A 5 0.62 57.32 33.86
N LEU A 6 1.78 56.72 34.15
CA LEU A 6 2.51 55.80 33.27
C LEU A 6 2.21 54.32 33.56
N GLU A 7 1.33 54.03 34.53
CA GLU A 7 1.06 52.67 35.01
C GLU A 7 0.12 51.77 34.16
N PRO A 8 -0.76 52.24 33.24
CA PRO A 8 -1.68 51.31 32.58
C PRO A 8 -1.03 50.49 31.46
N ILE A 9 -0.06 51.06 30.73
CA ILE A 9 0.53 50.44 29.54
C ILE A 9 1.47 49.28 29.90
N SER A 10 2.28 49.44 30.96
CA SER A 10 3.23 48.40 31.40
C SER A 10 2.50 47.14 31.90
N ARG A 11 1.35 47.30 32.56
CA ARG A 11 0.56 46.17 33.06
C ARG A 11 -0.12 45.39 31.94
N GLN A 12 -0.67 46.08 30.94
CA GLN A 12 -1.22 45.44 29.74
C GLN A 12 -0.15 44.72 28.94
N LEU A 13 1.03 45.32 28.77
CA LEU A 13 2.16 44.70 28.07
C LEU A 13 2.56 43.37 28.73
N THR A 14 2.71 43.35 30.06
CA THR A 14 3.08 42.13 30.79
C THR A 14 2.03 41.01 30.65
N ILE A 15 0.73 41.35 30.63
CA ILE A 15 -0.34 40.37 30.43
C ILE A 15 -0.28 39.80 29.00
N VAL A 16 -0.11 40.64 27.99
CA VAL A 16 -0.01 40.21 26.58
C VAL A 16 1.22 39.33 26.36
N VAL A 17 2.37 39.71 26.92
CA VAL A 17 3.60 38.91 26.85
C VAL A 17 3.41 37.57 27.57
N GLY A 18 2.84 37.56 28.78
CA GLY A 18 2.56 36.34 29.53
C GLY A 18 1.63 35.39 28.77
N LEU A 19 0.56 35.91 28.19
CA LEU A 19 -0.40 35.13 27.40
C LEU A 19 0.23 34.56 26.12
N THR A 20 1.13 35.31 25.50
CA THR A 20 1.89 34.86 24.32
C THR A 20 2.82 33.70 24.67
N VAL A 21 3.55 33.79 25.79
CA VAL A 21 4.43 32.70 26.26
C VAL A 21 3.64 31.43 26.56
N VAL A 22 2.51 31.55 27.26
CA VAL A 22 1.63 30.40 27.55
C VAL A 22 1.09 29.78 26.25
N GLY A 23 0.69 30.61 25.28
CA GLY A 23 0.27 30.15 23.95
C GLY A 23 1.36 29.39 23.21
N PHE A 24 2.60 29.90 23.22
CA PHE A 24 3.75 29.21 22.63
C PHE A 24 4.08 27.88 23.31
N MET A 25 3.97 27.81 24.64
CA MET A 25 4.17 26.55 25.38
C MET A 25 3.11 25.52 25.01
N ALA A 26 1.83 25.91 24.97
CA ALA A 26 0.75 25.02 24.56
C ALA A 26 0.92 24.54 23.11
N PHE A 27 1.28 25.44 22.20
CA PHE A 27 1.58 25.11 20.81
C PHE A 27 2.77 24.14 20.68
N GLY A 28 3.84 24.37 21.44
CA GLY A 28 5.00 23.47 21.48
C GLY A 28 4.65 22.07 21.98
N LEU A 29 3.80 21.97 23.01
CA LEU A 29 3.28 20.69 23.49
C LEU A 29 2.45 19.99 22.43
N SER A 30 1.52 20.68 21.77
CA SER A 30 0.72 20.10 20.69
C SER A 30 1.58 19.59 19.53
N LEU A 31 2.61 20.35 19.13
CA LEU A 31 3.53 19.93 18.07
C LEU A 31 4.36 18.70 18.49
N SER A 32 4.79 18.66 19.76
CA SER A 32 5.50 17.49 20.31
C SER A 32 4.63 16.24 20.29
N PHE A 33 3.38 16.34 20.78
CA PHE A 33 2.42 15.25 20.73
C PHE A 33 2.13 14.77 19.31
N TYR A 34 1.96 15.69 18.36
CA TYR A 34 1.73 15.35 16.95
C TYR A 34 2.91 14.57 16.36
N ARG A 35 4.15 15.03 16.59
CA ARG A 35 5.36 14.31 16.15
C ARG A 35 5.46 12.95 16.81
N ASN A 36 5.13 12.83 18.08
CA ASN A 36 5.18 11.56 18.80
C ASN A 36 4.23 10.51 18.18
N ILE A 37 2.98 10.90 17.89
CA ILE A 37 2.01 10.01 17.24
C ILE A 37 2.49 9.58 15.85
N LEU A 38 3.01 10.53 15.06
CA LEU A 38 3.54 10.22 13.73
C LEU A 38 4.75 9.28 13.78
N PHE A 39 5.61 9.45 14.79
CA PHE A 39 6.73 8.54 15.04
C PHE A 39 6.25 7.14 15.38
N GLU A 40 5.28 7.00 16.27
CA GLU A 40 4.74 5.70 16.67
C GLU A 40 4.14 4.96 15.46
N GLN A 41 3.36 5.65 14.64
CA GLN A 41 2.80 5.09 13.40
C GLN A 41 3.88 4.65 12.41
N THR A 42 4.96 5.43 12.30
CA THR A 42 6.08 5.09 11.42
C THR A 42 6.84 3.87 11.94
N LEU A 43 7.07 3.78 13.25
CA LEU A 43 7.70 2.63 13.89
C LEU A 43 6.87 1.36 13.73
N GLU A 44 5.55 1.45 13.91
CA GLU A 44 4.63 0.34 13.70
C GLU A 44 4.66 -0.14 12.24
N GLY A 45 4.63 0.78 11.28
CA GLY A 45 4.75 0.48 9.85
C GLY A 45 6.07 -0.23 9.51
N LEU A 46 7.19 0.22 10.07
CA LEU A 46 8.49 -0.43 9.90
C LEU A 46 8.53 -1.82 10.54
N ALA A 47 7.91 -2.00 11.71
CA ALA A 47 7.84 -3.28 12.40
C ALA A 47 7.01 -4.31 11.63
N VAL A 48 5.91 -3.88 11.00
CA VAL A 48 5.09 -4.74 10.13
C VAL A 48 5.89 -5.17 8.89
N GLN A 49 6.55 -4.23 8.22
CA GLN A 49 7.40 -4.52 7.05
C GLN A 49 8.54 -5.49 7.40
N ASN A 50 9.20 -5.30 8.53
CA ASN A 50 10.29 -6.19 8.95
C ASN A 50 9.79 -7.62 9.22
N ARG A 51 8.62 -7.77 9.85
CA ARG A 51 7.97 -9.08 10.06
C ARG A 51 7.62 -9.77 8.75
N ALA A 52 7.03 -9.02 7.80
CA ALA A 52 6.73 -9.54 6.47
C ALA A 52 8.00 -10.00 5.73
N LEU A 53 9.07 -9.20 5.79
CA LEU A 53 10.35 -9.53 5.17
C LEU A 53 10.98 -10.79 5.78
N ARG A 54 10.94 -10.94 7.10
CA ARG A 54 11.42 -12.17 7.78
C ARG A 54 10.63 -13.41 7.35
N SER A 55 9.32 -13.28 7.20
CA SER A 55 8.48 -14.38 6.71
C SER A 55 8.84 -14.76 5.27
N GLN A 56 9.02 -13.79 4.37
CA GLN A 56 9.45 -14.05 3.00
C GLN A 56 10.82 -14.73 2.93
N ILE A 57 11.78 -14.30 3.75
CA ILE A 57 13.11 -14.94 3.82
C ILE A 57 12.97 -16.40 4.25
N SER A 58 12.13 -16.70 5.26
CA SER A 58 11.92 -18.07 5.73
C SER A 58 11.28 -18.97 4.66
N LEU A 59 10.31 -18.46 3.91
CA LEU A 59 9.68 -19.19 2.81
C LEU A 59 10.69 -19.44 1.68
N SER A 60 11.46 -18.43 1.30
CA SER A 60 12.47 -18.56 0.25
C SER A 60 13.59 -19.54 0.62
N GLN A 61 13.97 -19.62 1.90
CA GLN A 61 14.94 -20.62 2.36
C GLN A 61 14.43 -22.05 2.15
N ASN A 62 13.16 -22.31 2.47
CA ASN A 62 12.54 -23.61 2.23
C ASN A 62 12.46 -23.94 0.73
N ASP A 63 12.15 -22.95 -0.11
CA ASP A 63 12.13 -23.14 -1.56
C ASP A 63 13.52 -23.46 -2.12
N ILE A 64 14.56 -22.77 -1.66
CA ILE A 64 15.96 -23.05 -2.06
C ILE A 64 16.37 -24.46 -1.64
N GLU A 65 15.98 -24.90 -0.45
CA GLU A 65 16.22 -26.27 0.01
C GLU A 65 15.50 -27.30 -0.88
N TYR A 66 14.24 -27.03 -1.25
CA TYR A 66 13.49 -27.86 -2.19
C TYR A 66 14.16 -27.94 -3.57
N PHE A 67 14.59 -26.81 -4.14
CA PHE A 67 15.27 -26.79 -5.45
C PHE A 67 16.64 -27.48 -5.42
N ARG A 68 17.32 -27.49 -4.27
CA ARG A 68 18.58 -28.23 -4.08
C ARG A 68 18.37 -29.73 -3.87
N SER A 69 17.18 -30.14 -3.45
CA SER A 69 16.87 -31.54 -3.14
C SER A 69 17.09 -32.47 -4.33
N ALA A 70 17.46 -33.73 -4.05
CA ALA A 70 17.59 -34.76 -5.07
C ALA A 70 16.24 -35.07 -5.76
N GLN A 71 15.13 -34.93 -5.02
CA GLN A 71 13.77 -35.13 -5.55
C GLN A 71 13.41 -34.12 -6.63
N PHE A 72 13.73 -32.83 -6.42
CA PHE A 72 13.49 -31.81 -7.45
C PHE A 72 14.33 -32.06 -8.70
N LYS A 73 15.62 -32.41 -8.54
CA LYS A 73 16.51 -32.74 -9.67
C LYS A 73 16.01 -33.95 -10.47
N ASP A 74 15.51 -34.98 -9.79
CA ASP A 74 14.93 -36.17 -10.40
C ASP A 74 13.61 -35.85 -11.14
N LYS A 75 12.71 -35.08 -10.51
CA LYS A 75 11.48 -34.58 -11.16
C LYS A 75 11.80 -33.76 -12.40
N TYR A 76 12.72 -32.80 -12.29
CA TYR A 76 13.13 -31.95 -13.41
C TYR A 76 13.78 -32.76 -14.53
N ALA A 77 14.63 -33.74 -14.22
CA ALA A 77 15.22 -34.63 -15.23
C ALA A 77 14.17 -35.47 -15.97
N LYS A 78 13.16 -35.97 -15.26
CA LYS A 78 12.04 -36.74 -15.84
C LYS A 78 11.16 -35.87 -16.75
N GLU A 79 10.92 -34.63 -16.36
CA GLU A 79 10.06 -33.68 -17.11
C GLU A 79 10.80 -33.03 -18.31
N SER A 80 12.05 -32.60 -18.13
CA SER A 80 12.81 -31.86 -19.15
C SER A 80 13.59 -32.76 -20.11
N LEU A 81 14.14 -33.89 -19.64
CA LEU A 81 15.05 -34.73 -20.43
C LEU A 81 14.40 -36.06 -20.87
N GLY A 82 13.15 -36.32 -20.48
CA GLY A 82 12.44 -37.56 -20.80
C GLY A 82 13.12 -38.83 -20.29
N ARG A 83 14.06 -38.71 -19.34
CA ARG A 83 14.81 -39.83 -18.77
C ARG A 83 14.00 -40.50 -17.68
N VAL A 84 12.98 -41.23 -18.12
CA VAL A 84 12.16 -42.09 -17.26
C VAL A 84 12.81 -43.46 -17.21
N ASN A 85 13.05 -44.00 -16.01
CA ASN A 85 13.62 -45.34 -15.86
C ASN A 85 12.64 -46.40 -16.41
N PRO A 86 13.13 -47.51 -17.00
CA PRO A 86 12.25 -48.56 -17.52
C PRO A 86 11.37 -49.13 -16.40
N GLY A 87 10.05 -48.92 -16.51
CA GLY A 87 9.04 -49.35 -15.53
C GLY A 87 8.34 -48.22 -14.77
N GLU A 88 8.80 -46.98 -14.88
CA GLU A 88 8.23 -45.82 -14.17
C GLU A 88 7.26 -45.04 -15.09
N LYS A 89 6.11 -44.56 -14.56
CA LYS A 89 5.13 -43.74 -15.30
C LYS A 89 5.15 -42.31 -14.77
N ALA A 90 5.64 -41.36 -15.57
CA ALA A 90 5.56 -39.94 -15.27
C ALA A 90 4.21 -39.37 -15.75
N ILE A 91 3.41 -38.80 -14.84
CA ILE A 91 2.15 -38.12 -15.16
C ILE A 91 2.42 -36.62 -15.15
N ILE A 92 2.41 -35.99 -16.32
CA ILE A 92 2.53 -34.53 -16.47
C ILE A 92 1.12 -33.94 -16.48
N ILE A 93 0.75 -33.20 -15.44
CA ILE A 93 -0.54 -32.51 -15.36
C ILE A 93 -0.38 -31.15 -16.04
N THR A 94 -0.61 -31.09 -17.35
CA THR A 94 -0.65 -29.82 -18.08
C THR A 94 -2.00 -29.15 -17.78
N LYS A 95 -1.97 -27.99 -17.13
CA LYS A 95 -3.17 -27.17 -16.93
C LYS A 95 -3.61 -26.67 -18.31
N ASN A 96 -4.71 -27.24 -18.81
CA ASN A 96 -5.22 -26.98 -20.15
C ASN A 96 -5.81 -25.56 -20.19
N GLU A 97 -5.02 -24.57 -20.60
CA GLU A 97 -5.54 -23.25 -20.97
C GLU A 97 -6.29 -23.42 -22.29
N ARG A 98 -7.61 -23.61 -22.20
CA ARG A 98 -8.47 -23.69 -23.39
C ARG A 98 -8.30 -22.41 -24.22
N PRO A 99 -8.02 -22.51 -25.54
CA PRO A 99 -8.07 -21.35 -26.41
C PRO A 99 -9.54 -20.91 -26.55
N LEU A 100 -9.82 -19.69 -26.08
CA LEU A 100 -11.13 -19.05 -26.15
C LEU A 100 -11.40 -18.64 -27.60
N ILE A 101 -12.40 -19.27 -28.22
CA ILE A 101 -13.04 -18.79 -29.44
C ILE A 101 -14.00 -17.67 -29.00
N PRO A 102 -13.84 -16.41 -29.46
CA PRO A 102 -14.64 -15.31 -28.95
C PRO A 102 -16.09 -15.46 -29.42
N THR A 103 -16.98 -15.70 -28.48
CA THR A 103 -18.45 -15.66 -28.64
C THR A 103 -18.94 -14.38 -27.97
N ASP A 104 -19.97 -13.71 -28.50
CA ASP A 104 -20.50 -12.42 -28.02
C ASP A 104 -20.80 -12.34 -26.49
N SER A 105 -20.83 -13.47 -25.79
CA SER A 105 -20.83 -13.57 -24.32
C SER A 105 -19.55 -13.03 -23.64
N ASP A 106 -18.43 -12.96 -24.35
CA ASP A 106 -17.17 -12.43 -23.83
C ASP A 106 -17.23 -10.90 -23.66
N LEU A 107 -17.98 -10.16 -24.48
CA LEU A 107 -18.08 -8.70 -24.35
C LEU A 107 -18.78 -8.25 -23.05
N LEU A 108 -19.76 -9.04 -22.58
CA LEU A 108 -20.42 -8.80 -21.29
C LEU A 108 -19.51 -9.20 -20.13
N THR A 109 -18.81 -10.33 -20.27
CA THR A 109 -17.85 -10.83 -19.27
C THR A 109 -16.63 -9.90 -19.14
N GLU A 110 -16.17 -9.30 -20.24
CA GLU A 110 -15.10 -8.31 -20.24
C GLU A 110 -15.52 -7.01 -19.58
N ARG A 111 -16.73 -6.50 -19.85
CA ARG A 111 -17.26 -5.33 -19.13
C ARG A 111 -17.34 -5.56 -17.62
N GLU A 112 -17.81 -6.73 -17.19
CA GLU A 112 -17.87 -7.07 -15.77
C GLU A 112 -16.48 -7.18 -15.13
N ARG A 113 -15.48 -7.72 -15.85
CA ARG A 113 -14.08 -7.75 -15.40
C ARG A 113 -13.46 -6.35 -15.36
N MET A 114 -13.77 -5.49 -16.33
CA MET A 114 -13.30 -4.11 -16.41
C MET A 114 -13.83 -3.28 -15.23
N GLU A 115 -15.10 -3.46 -14.87
CA GLU A 115 -15.69 -2.82 -13.69
C GLU A 115 -15.02 -3.30 -12.39
N GLN A 116 -14.69 -4.60 -12.28
CA GLN A 116 -14.01 -5.14 -11.10
C GLN A 116 -12.58 -4.61 -10.95
N VAL A 117 -11.82 -4.50 -12.04
CA VAL A 117 -10.46 -3.92 -12.02
C VAL A 117 -10.52 -2.45 -11.63
N TYR A 118 -11.51 -1.71 -12.16
CA TYR A 118 -11.73 -0.31 -11.79
C TYR A 118 -12.06 -0.14 -10.31
N LEU A 119 -12.94 -0.99 -9.76
CA LEU A 119 -13.30 -0.95 -8.35
C LEU A 119 -12.13 -1.30 -7.42
N GLN A 120 -11.29 -2.26 -7.82
CA GLN A 120 -10.07 -2.58 -7.07
C GLN A 120 -9.07 -1.41 -7.09
N TYR A 121 -8.93 -0.73 -8.23
CA TYR A 121 -8.09 0.45 -8.35
C TYR A 121 -8.58 1.60 -7.47
N LEU A 122 -9.91 1.84 -7.42
CA LEU A 122 -10.50 2.81 -6.51
C LEU A 122 -10.21 2.47 -5.05
N GLN A 123 -10.33 1.22 -4.62
CA GLN A 123 -10.07 0.84 -3.23
C GLN A 123 -8.63 1.10 -2.76
N GLN A 124 -7.67 1.18 -3.68
CA GLN A 124 -6.25 1.41 -3.37
C GLN A 124 -5.89 2.90 -3.30
N LEU A 125 -6.75 3.80 -3.79
CA LEU A 125 -6.48 5.23 -3.81
C LEU A 125 -6.81 5.89 -2.45
N PRO A 126 -5.99 6.83 -1.96
CA PRO A 126 -6.32 7.62 -0.78
C PRO A 126 -7.57 8.48 -1.04
N VAL A 127 -8.36 8.74 0.02
CA VAL A 127 -9.66 9.44 -0.08
C VAL A 127 -9.55 10.82 -0.73
N LEU A 128 -8.46 11.55 -0.51
CA LEU A 128 -8.22 12.87 -1.12
C LEU A 128 -8.10 12.79 -2.66
N GLU A 129 -7.50 11.72 -3.18
CA GLU A 129 -7.33 11.53 -4.62
C GLU A 129 -8.65 11.16 -5.30
N HIS A 130 -9.55 10.44 -4.61
CA HIS A 130 -10.91 10.19 -5.09
C HIS A 130 -11.66 11.48 -5.38
N TRP A 131 -11.68 12.39 -4.41
CA TRP A 131 -12.37 13.67 -4.56
C TRP A 131 -11.75 14.53 -5.66
N ARG A 132 -10.43 14.54 -5.76
CA ARG A 132 -9.72 15.26 -6.84
C ARG A 132 -10.06 14.69 -8.22
N LEU A 133 -10.11 13.37 -8.36
CA LEU A 133 -10.41 12.71 -9.62
C LEU A 133 -11.87 12.94 -10.03
N TYR A 134 -12.81 12.86 -9.07
CA TYR A 134 -14.24 13.11 -9.30
C TYR A 134 -14.56 14.58 -9.63
N LEU A 135 -13.87 15.53 -9.00
CA LEU A 135 -14.16 16.96 -9.15
C LEU A 135 -13.40 17.64 -10.30
N LEU A 136 -12.15 17.24 -10.58
CA LEU A 136 -11.31 17.91 -11.58
C LEU A 136 -11.09 17.10 -12.87
N HIS A 137 -11.24 15.78 -12.85
CA HIS A 137 -10.85 14.93 -13.98
C HIS A 137 -11.99 14.00 -14.44
N ARG A 138 -13.20 14.55 -14.58
CA ARG A 138 -14.39 13.83 -15.05
C ARG A 138 -14.21 13.22 -16.45
N GLU A 139 -13.42 13.86 -17.31
CA GLU A 139 -13.08 13.35 -18.65
C GLU A 139 -12.19 12.10 -18.58
N ARG A 140 -11.25 12.02 -17.62
CA ARG A 140 -10.42 10.82 -17.42
C ARG A 140 -11.22 9.63 -16.89
N ILE A 141 -12.33 9.88 -16.18
CA ILE A 141 -13.24 8.84 -15.73
C ILE A 141 -13.98 8.25 -16.94
N GLU A 142 -14.42 9.09 -17.89
CA GLU A 142 -15.04 8.60 -19.12
C GLU A 142 -14.03 7.94 -20.07
N GLU A 143 -12.79 8.42 -20.14
CA GLU A 143 -11.72 7.77 -20.91
C GLU A 143 -11.30 6.43 -20.30
N LEU A 144 -11.17 6.32 -18.97
CA LEU A 144 -10.94 5.03 -18.31
C LEU A 144 -12.10 4.06 -18.52
N LYS A 145 -13.32 4.57 -18.65
CA LYS A 145 -14.52 3.76 -18.92
C LYS A 145 -14.67 3.38 -20.41
N ARG A 146 -14.02 4.09 -21.33
CA ARG A 146 -14.10 3.85 -22.79
C ARG A 146 -12.82 3.30 -23.42
N GLY A 147 -11.68 3.37 -22.73
CA GLY A 147 -10.34 3.20 -23.30
C GLY A 147 -9.57 1.96 -22.86
N LEU A 148 -10.16 1.06 -22.08
CA LEU A 148 -9.54 -0.22 -21.72
C LEU A 148 -10.57 -1.35 -21.71
#